data_AF-A0A354IV20-F1
#
_entry.id   AF-A0A354IV20-F1
#
_cell.length_a   1.000
_cell.length_b   1.000
_cell.length_c   1.000
_cell.angle_alpha   90.00
_cell.angle_beta   90.00
_cell.angle_gamma   90.00
#
_symmetry.space_group_name_H-M   'P 1'
#
loop_
_entity.id
_entity.type
_entity.pdbx_description
1 polymer ?
#
loop_
_entity_poly.entity_id
_entity_poly.type
_entity_poly.pdbx_seq_one_letter_code
_entity_poly.pdbx_strand_id
1 'polypeptide(L)'
;PGTLGLEVIRHYNSAHSKAGSSTNLVGRGWKLSYETDLYVSGRTVQIVQADGSRIIFNRDPRDPSLCASADPANGTVSIGKTGRGEEYTWRWADGRQLNFDSKGKLVQILAPNGQFVSLQHDARGLLVSVTDPQGRRLQLQYLDKAQSAAGTAFRGVQSIVSPVGTFRYRYGSPAPKGAQVPANTLLANLVKVEMPTGARYYHYESSSSPTYLTGISELASDAQGKAAWQRVSTYGYDDNGRGNLSVKGYPARMARDAGGKVLQPALLVAGTGVQQITLEHGTGMTTLTVSRRVQFTLPSSSAPIRRRPQTGTLRPRRNALPS
;
A
#
# COMPACT_ATOMS: atom_id res chain seq x y z
N PRO A 1 12.44 18.00 11.91
CA PRO A 1 11.57 17.35 10.91
C PRO A 1 10.17 17.11 11.50
N GLY A 2 9.11 17.56 10.81
CA GLY A 2 7.73 17.33 11.25
C GLY A 2 7.31 15.87 11.16
N THR A 3 6.35 15.47 11.99
CA THR A 3 5.80 14.10 12.09
C THR A 3 4.98 13.72 10.87
N LEU A 4 4.40 14.67 10.14
CA LEU A 4 3.77 14.45 8.84
C LEU A 4 4.76 14.79 7.72
N GLY A 5 5.56 13.79 7.34
CA GLY A 5 6.48 13.89 6.20
C GLY A 5 5.78 13.57 4.88
N LEU A 6 6.38 14.02 3.77
CA LEU A 6 6.03 13.49 2.45
C LEU A 6 6.36 11.99 2.43
N GLU A 7 5.41 11.17 2.02
CA GLU A 7 5.56 9.73 1.98
C GLU A 7 5.22 9.16 0.60
N VAL A 8 5.94 8.13 0.19
CA VAL A 8 5.60 7.35 -1.01
C VAL A 8 5.32 5.94 -0.52
N ILE A 9 4.14 5.75 0.05
CA ILE A 9 3.64 4.45 0.50
C ILE A 9 2.61 3.95 -0.50
N ARG A 10 2.70 2.65 -0.79
CA ARG A 10 1.78 1.93 -1.66
C ARG A 10 1.08 0.84 -0.89
N HIS A 11 -0.21 0.68 -1.17
CA HIS A 11 -1.08 -0.34 -0.64
C HIS A 11 -1.54 -1.26 -1.75
N TYR A 12 -1.46 -2.56 -1.52
CA TYR A 12 -2.01 -3.56 -2.43
C TYR A 12 -3.30 -4.16 -1.88
N ASN A 13 -4.32 -4.29 -2.73
CA ASN A 13 -5.56 -4.98 -2.41
C ASN A 13 -5.99 -5.87 -3.60
N SER A 14 -6.04 -7.18 -3.39
CA SER A 14 -6.36 -8.13 -4.46
C SER A 14 -7.80 -8.05 -4.96
N ALA A 15 -8.72 -7.46 -4.20
CA ALA A 15 -10.09 -7.21 -4.67
C ALA A 15 -10.09 -6.22 -5.86
N HIS A 16 -9.07 -5.37 -5.96
CA HIS A 16 -8.89 -4.41 -7.06
C HIS A 16 -7.94 -4.95 -8.16
N SER A 17 -7.51 -6.21 -8.05
CA SER A 17 -6.59 -6.84 -8.99
C SER A 17 -7.26 -7.54 -10.16
N LYS A 18 -8.58 -7.77 -10.11
CA LYS A 18 -9.30 -8.44 -11.20
C LYS A 18 -9.35 -7.56 -12.46
N ALA A 19 -9.32 -8.19 -13.64
CA ALA A 19 -9.58 -7.48 -14.90
C ALA A 19 -10.95 -6.78 -14.86
N GLY A 20 -11.04 -5.57 -15.40
CA GLY A 20 -12.24 -4.72 -15.34
C GLY A 20 -12.33 -3.80 -14.11
N SER A 21 -11.58 -4.08 -13.03
CA SER A 21 -11.45 -3.13 -11.91
C SER A 21 -10.65 -1.89 -12.29
N SER A 22 -10.80 -0.80 -11.52
CA SER A 22 -9.94 0.40 -11.61
C SER A 22 -8.46 0.02 -11.57
N THR A 23 -7.67 0.67 -12.42
CA THR A 23 -6.21 0.51 -12.48
C THR A 23 -5.46 1.50 -11.58
N ASN A 24 -6.17 2.41 -10.90
CA ASN A 24 -5.63 3.42 -9.96
C ASN A 24 -4.48 4.24 -10.55
N LEU A 25 -3.75 5.02 -9.71
CA LEU A 25 -2.64 5.82 -10.20
C LEU A 25 -1.38 5.00 -10.47
N VAL A 26 -1.12 3.97 -9.66
CA VAL A 26 0.16 3.22 -9.67
C VAL A 26 0.01 1.75 -10.07
N GLY A 27 -1.05 1.42 -10.81
CA GLY A 27 -1.27 0.11 -11.38
C GLY A 27 -2.37 -0.68 -10.69
N ARG A 28 -2.80 -1.74 -11.36
CA ARG A 28 -3.91 -2.59 -10.94
C ARG A 28 -3.64 -3.19 -9.56
N GLY A 29 -4.63 -3.12 -8.67
CA GLY A 29 -4.50 -3.56 -7.27
C GLY A 29 -3.70 -2.63 -6.36
N TRP A 30 -2.99 -1.63 -6.89
CA TRP A 30 -2.12 -0.73 -6.12
C TRP A 30 -2.74 0.64 -5.95
N LYS A 31 -2.55 1.25 -4.77
CA LYS A 31 -2.88 2.66 -4.49
C LYS A 31 -1.78 3.32 -3.69
N LEU A 32 -1.53 4.60 -3.93
CA LEU A 32 -0.73 5.45 -3.05
C LEU A 32 -1.54 5.81 -1.79
N SER A 33 -0.88 6.05 -0.65
CA SER A 33 -1.54 6.53 0.59
C SER A 33 -2.43 7.75 0.40
N TYR A 34 -2.16 8.55 -0.63
CA TYR A 34 -2.92 9.75 -0.99
C TYR A 34 -4.19 9.46 -1.81
N GLU A 35 -4.43 8.22 -2.24
CA GLU A 35 -5.63 7.79 -2.98
C GLU A 35 -6.78 7.39 -2.04
N THR A 36 -7.13 8.31 -1.14
CA THR A 36 -8.36 8.24 -0.34
C THR A 36 -9.44 9.07 -1.00
N ASP A 37 -10.55 8.45 -1.35
CA ASP A 37 -11.66 9.09 -2.07
C ASP A 37 -12.93 9.09 -1.21
N LEU A 38 -13.75 10.12 -1.39
CA LEU A 38 -15.05 10.28 -0.77
C LEU A 38 -16.15 10.20 -1.82
N TYR A 39 -17.21 9.46 -1.51
CA TYR A 39 -18.39 9.30 -2.36
C TYR A 39 -19.64 9.64 -1.57
N VAL A 40 -20.51 10.47 -2.14
CA VAL A 40 -21.83 10.76 -1.57
C VAL A 40 -22.87 9.93 -2.27
N SER A 41 -23.71 9.24 -1.49
CA SER A 41 -24.81 8.43 -1.98
C SER A 41 -26.02 8.64 -1.09
N GLY A 42 -26.93 9.53 -1.51
CA GLY A 42 -28.13 9.89 -0.77
C GLY A 42 -27.79 10.38 0.65
N ARG A 43 -28.28 9.65 1.66
CA ARG A 43 -28.04 9.97 3.08
C ARG A 43 -26.67 9.53 3.61
N THR A 44 -25.82 8.95 2.78
CA THR A 44 -24.52 8.42 3.20
C THR A 44 -23.35 9.13 2.54
N VAL A 45 -22.29 9.29 3.31
CA VAL A 45 -20.95 9.67 2.85
C VAL A 45 -20.05 8.45 3.07
N GLN A 46 -19.30 8.08 2.04
CA GLN A 46 -18.49 6.86 2.06
C GLN A 46 -17.05 7.23 1.77
N ILE A 47 -16.14 6.83 2.65
CA ILE A 47 -14.71 7.06 2.46
C ILE A 47 -14.05 5.73 2.14
N VAL A 48 -13.32 5.69 1.02
CA VAL A 48 -12.54 4.54 0.59
C VAL A 48 -11.07 4.91 0.70
N GLN A 49 -10.38 4.30 1.66
CA GLN A 49 -8.96 4.55 1.90
C GLN A 49 -8.07 3.85 0.87
N ALA A 50 -6.78 4.20 0.88
CA ALA A 50 -5.79 3.64 -0.03
C ALA A 50 -5.65 2.11 0.08
N ASP A 51 -5.83 1.54 1.27
CA ASP A 51 -5.81 0.10 1.49
C ASP A 51 -7.09 -0.63 1.01
N GLY A 52 -8.08 0.12 0.53
CA GLY A 52 -9.37 -0.38 0.08
C GLY A 52 -10.39 -0.55 1.20
N SER A 53 -10.07 -0.22 2.45
CA SER A 53 -11.06 -0.15 3.51
C SER A 53 -12.11 0.91 3.18
N ARG A 54 -13.38 0.58 3.45
CA ARG A 54 -14.53 1.45 3.19
C ARG A 54 -15.26 1.71 4.49
N ILE A 55 -15.44 2.98 4.80
CA ILE A 55 -16.17 3.45 5.98
C ILE A 55 -17.40 4.22 5.49
N ILE A 56 -18.54 3.95 6.12
CA ILE A 56 -19.81 4.59 5.79
C ILE A 56 -20.22 5.49 6.95
N PHE A 57 -20.46 6.76 6.66
CA PHE A 57 -20.99 7.76 7.56
C PHE A 57 -22.41 8.10 7.14
N ASN A 58 -23.35 8.07 8.08
CA ASN A 58 -24.73 8.46 7.86
C ASN A 58 -24.92 9.92 8.25
N ARG A 59 -25.58 10.70 7.39
CA ARG A 59 -25.99 12.08 7.71
C ARG A 59 -26.97 12.08 8.87
N ASP A 60 -26.75 12.96 9.84
CA ASP A 60 -27.66 13.18 10.95
C ASP A 60 -29.03 13.66 10.39
N PRO A 61 -30.17 13.08 10.83
CA PRO A 61 -31.49 13.51 10.40
C PRO A 61 -31.86 14.96 10.77
N ARG A 62 -31.31 15.49 11.87
CA ARG A 62 -31.55 16.84 12.38
C ARG A 62 -30.59 17.86 11.79
N ASP A 63 -29.34 17.45 11.54
CA ASP A 63 -28.34 18.28 10.87
C ASP A 63 -27.60 17.49 9.78
N PRO A 64 -28.10 17.53 8.52
CA PRO A 64 -27.48 16.81 7.41
C PRO A 64 -26.06 17.26 7.04
N SER A 65 -25.51 18.31 7.68
CA SER A 65 -24.12 18.72 7.52
C SER A 65 -23.16 17.91 8.40
N LEU A 66 -23.67 17.12 9.34
CA LEU A 66 -22.89 16.25 10.21
C LEU A 66 -23.17 14.79 9.88
N CYS A 67 -22.10 13.99 9.82
CA CYS A 67 -22.19 12.56 9.55
C CYS A 67 -21.38 11.75 10.56
N ALA A 68 -21.93 10.61 10.96
CA ALA A 68 -21.28 9.69 11.89
C ALA A 68 -21.30 8.26 11.36
N SER A 69 -20.27 7.50 11.71
CA SER A 69 -20.18 6.06 11.45
C SER A 69 -20.82 5.29 12.62
N ALA A 70 -21.21 4.03 12.39
CA ALA A 70 -21.72 3.16 13.46
C ALA A 70 -20.66 2.87 14.54
N ASP A 71 -19.39 2.85 14.16
CA ASP A 71 -18.26 2.75 15.08
C ASP A 71 -17.70 4.16 15.34
N PRO A 72 -17.78 4.68 16.58
CA PRO A 72 -17.22 5.99 16.93
C PRO A 72 -15.71 6.12 16.72
N ALA A 73 -14.96 5.02 16.71
CA ALA A 73 -13.51 5.03 16.47
C ALA A 73 -13.16 5.52 15.05
N ASN A 74 -14.10 5.42 14.11
CA ASN A 74 -13.93 5.96 12.75
C ASN A 74 -14.08 7.49 12.69
N GLY A 75 -14.44 8.16 13.78
CA GLY A 75 -14.61 9.60 13.81
C GLY A 75 -15.89 10.10 13.14
N THR A 76 -15.85 11.35 12.66
CA THR A 76 -17.02 12.04 12.08
C THR A 76 -16.66 12.77 10.80
N VAL A 77 -17.65 13.02 9.95
CA VAL A 77 -17.52 13.86 8.76
C VAL A 77 -18.40 15.08 8.91
N SER A 78 -17.85 16.29 8.74
CA SER A 78 -18.62 17.52 8.59
C SER A 78 -18.61 18.01 7.15
N ILE A 79 -19.68 18.69 6.75
CA ILE A 79 -19.92 19.15 5.38
C ILE A 79 -20.06 20.68 5.39
N GLY A 80 -19.15 21.36 4.72
CA GLY A 80 -19.20 22.81 4.51
C GLY A 80 -19.75 23.13 3.12
N LYS A 81 -20.66 24.10 3.02
CA LYS A 81 -21.13 24.61 1.71
C LYS A 81 -20.27 25.80 1.29
N THR A 82 -19.62 25.69 0.14
CA THR A 82 -18.85 26.77 -0.47
C THR A 82 -19.43 27.14 -1.84
N GLY A 83 -18.96 28.23 -2.43
CA GLY A 83 -19.34 28.58 -3.82
C GLY A 83 -18.94 27.54 -4.87
N ARG A 84 -18.13 26.53 -4.49
CA ARG A 84 -17.68 25.42 -5.35
C ARG A 84 -18.43 24.12 -5.11
N GLY A 85 -19.41 24.11 -4.20
CA GLY A 85 -20.19 22.94 -3.79
C GLY A 85 -19.96 22.56 -2.33
N GLU A 86 -20.32 21.32 -1.99
CA GLU A 86 -20.08 20.77 -0.65
C GLU A 86 -18.62 20.32 -0.51
N GLU A 87 -17.91 20.75 0.52
CA GLU A 87 -16.58 20.27 0.90
C GLU A 87 -16.70 19.46 2.19
N TYR A 88 -15.83 18.49 2.39
CA TYR A 88 -15.96 17.51 3.46
C TYR A 88 -14.72 17.48 4.33
N THR A 89 -14.91 17.41 5.65
CA THR A 89 -13.82 17.22 6.61
C THR A 89 -14.06 15.94 7.38
N TRP A 90 -13.21 14.93 7.19
CA TRP A 90 -13.19 13.73 8.03
C TRP A 90 -12.24 13.95 9.19
N ARG A 91 -12.75 13.83 10.43
CA ARG A 91 -12.00 14.04 11.67
C ARG A 91 -12.01 12.79 12.54
N TRP A 92 -10.82 12.34 12.93
CA TRP A 92 -10.64 11.27 13.92
C TRP A 92 -10.64 11.81 15.35
N ALA A 93 -10.85 10.92 16.32
CA ALA A 93 -10.82 11.25 17.74
C ALA A 93 -9.45 11.75 18.21
N ASP A 94 -8.37 11.35 17.55
CA ASP A 94 -7.00 11.79 17.85
C ASP A 94 -6.67 13.19 17.32
N GLY A 95 -7.59 13.83 16.59
CA GLY A 95 -7.42 15.16 16.01
C GLY A 95 -6.88 15.19 14.58
N ARG A 96 -6.51 14.05 14.00
CA ARG A 96 -6.16 13.96 12.57
C ARG A 96 -7.37 14.36 11.72
N GLN A 97 -7.13 15.06 10.62
CA GLN A 97 -8.18 15.45 9.67
C GLN A 97 -7.77 15.21 8.22
N LEU A 98 -8.73 14.79 7.41
CA LEU A 98 -8.64 14.72 5.95
C LEU A 98 -9.71 15.63 5.36
N ASN A 99 -9.31 16.54 4.47
CA ASN A 99 -10.22 17.47 3.81
C ASN A 99 -10.40 17.07 2.35
N PHE A 100 -11.64 17.08 1.87
CA PHE A 100 -12.02 16.69 0.52
C PHE A 100 -12.73 17.83 -0.19
N ASP A 101 -12.44 17.99 -1.48
CA ASP A 101 -13.16 18.94 -2.34
C ASP A 101 -14.58 18.46 -2.71
N SER A 102 -15.28 19.27 -3.50
CA SER A 102 -16.65 18.97 -3.94
C SER A 102 -16.77 17.80 -4.93
N LYS A 103 -15.65 17.28 -5.42
CA LYS A 103 -15.59 16.06 -6.23
C LYS A 103 -15.20 14.84 -5.38
N GLY A 104 -15.06 15.01 -4.06
CA GLY A 104 -14.66 13.95 -3.14
C GLY A 104 -13.17 13.58 -3.21
N LYS A 105 -12.33 14.47 -3.77
CA LYS A 105 -10.87 14.26 -3.83
C LYS A 105 -10.21 14.82 -2.61
N LEU A 106 -9.29 14.05 -2.04
CA LEU A 106 -8.48 14.46 -0.90
C LEU A 106 -7.58 15.65 -1.26
N VAL A 107 -7.75 16.79 -0.59
CA VAL A 107 -6.97 18.01 -0.84
C VAL A 107 -6.03 18.40 0.30
N GLN A 108 -6.25 17.89 1.51
CA GLN A 108 -5.35 18.14 2.64
C GLN A 108 -5.39 17.01 3.65
N ILE A 109 -4.23 16.68 4.23
CA ILE A 109 -4.12 15.85 5.43
C ILE A 109 -3.51 16.72 6.53
N LEU A 110 -4.20 16.83 7.66
CA LEU A 110 -3.78 17.57 8.83
C LEU A 110 -3.51 16.60 9.99
N ALA A 111 -2.35 16.71 10.62
CA ALA A 111 -2.00 15.97 11.82
C ALA A 111 -2.64 16.61 13.05
N PRO A 112 -2.76 15.86 14.16
CA PRO A 112 -3.16 16.40 15.45
C PRO A 112 -2.33 17.60 15.94
N ASN A 113 -1.05 17.67 15.57
CA ASN A 113 -0.15 18.76 15.97
C ASN A 113 -0.22 20.01 15.06
N GLY A 114 -1.18 20.06 14.12
CA GLY A 114 -1.37 21.18 13.20
C GLY A 114 -0.48 21.16 11.94
N GLN A 115 0.46 20.23 11.82
CA GLN A 115 1.22 20.04 10.57
C GLN A 115 0.32 19.44 9.49
N PHE A 116 0.49 19.86 8.24
CA PHE A 116 -0.35 19.38 7.15
C PHE A 116 0.45 19.08 5.89
N VAL A 117 -0.14 18.31 4.99
CA VAL A 117 0.27 18.27 3.58
C VAL A 117 -0.92 18.63 2.71
N SER A 118 -0.67 19.39 1.64
CA SER A 118 -1.68 19.78 0.67
C SER A 118 -1.50 19.00 -0.63
N LEU A 119 -2.61 18.59 -1.23
CA LEU A 119 -2.64 17.79 -2.45
C LEU A 119 -3.26 18.60 -3.59
N GLN A 120 -2.66 18.54 -4.76
CA GLN A 120 -3.11 19.24 -5.96
C GLN A 120 -3.48 18.23 -7.05
N HIS A 121 -4.64 18.44 -7.65
CA HIS A 121 -5.17 17.62 -8.74
C HIS A 121 -5.25 18.45 -10.03
N ASP A 122 -5.04 17.82 -11.18
CA ASP A 122 -5.25 18.46 -12.48
C ASP A 122 -6.73 18.53 -12.85
N ALA A 123 -7.05 19.14 -14.01
CA ALA A 123 -8.42 19.26 -14.49
C ALA A 123 -9.14 17.92 -14.74
N ARG A 124 -8.37 16.82 -14.90
CA ARG A 124 -8.89 15.45 -15.07
C ARG A 124 -9.06 14.73 -13.73
N GLY A 125 -8.70 15.37 -12.62
CA GLY A 125 -8.77 14.81 -11.27
C GLY A 125 -7.61 13.87 -10.92
N LEU A 126 -6.50 13.92 -11.66
CA LEU A 126 -5.29 13.16 -11.34
C LEU A 126 -4.44 13.93 -10.33
N LEU A 127 -3.94 13.24 -9.29
CA LEU A 127 -3.01 13.83 -8.33
C LEU A 127 -1.69 14.18 -9.03
N VAL A 128 -1.29 15.45 -8.99
CA VAL A 128 -0.06 15.95 -9.63
C VAL A 128 1.00 16.41 -8.63
N SER A 129 0.60 16.83 -7.43
CA SER A 129 1.56 17.21 -6.40
C SER A 129 1.05 17.02 -4.98
N VAL A 130 1.97 16.69 -4.07
CA VAL A 130 1.76 16.73 -2.62
C VAL A 130 2.84 17.62 -2.03
N THR A 131 2.45 18.66 -1.29
CA THR A 131 3.35 19.69 -0.76
C THR A 131 3.24 19.75 0.76
N ASP A 132 4.37 19.80 1.44
CA ASP A 132 4.42 20.01 2.89
C ASP A 132 4.49 21.50 3.27
N PRO A 133 4.42 21.87 4.56
CA PRO A 133 4.39 23.27 4.97
C PRO A 133 5.72 24.00 4.73
N GLN A 134 6.80 23.25 4.48
CA GLN A 134 8.13 23.80 4.19
C GLN A 134 8.34 23.99 2.67
N GLY A 135 7.32 23.72 1.84
CA GLY A 135 7.39 23.84 0.40
C GLY A 135 8.10 22.67 -0.29
N ARG A 136 8.51 21.63 0.44
CA ARG A 136 8.99 20.39 -0.16
C ARG A 136 7.80 19.70 -0.81
N ARG A 137 8.03 19.03 -1.94
CA ARG A 137 6.94 18.40 -2.69
C ARG A 137 7.29 17.07 -3.33
N LEU A 138 6.28 16.23 -3.46
CA LEU A 138 6.22 15.14 -4.41
C LEU A 138 5.58 15.67 -5.70
N GLN A 139 6.17 15.37 -6.85
CA GLN A 139 5.61 15.68 -8.17
C GLN A 139 5.38 14.39 -8.93
N LEU A 140 4.12 14.10 -9.26
CA LEU A 140 3.71 12.89 -9.95
C LEU A 140 3.72 13.17 -11.46
N GLN A 141 4.47 12.38 -12.21
CA GLN A 141 4.63 12.51 -13.65
C GLN A 141 3.89 11.38 -14.35
N TYR A 142 3.15 11.72 -15.41
CA TYR A 142 2.34 10.81 -16.22
C TYR A 142 2.90 10.75 -17.64
N LEU A 143 2.38 9.83 -18.46
CA LEU A 143 2.66 9.81 -19.89
C LEU A 143 2.23 11.11 -20.55
N ASP A 144 2.97 11.53 -21.58
CA ASP A 144 2.54 12.64 -22.43
C ASP A 144 1.31 12.26 -23.28
N LYS A 145 0.76 13.24 -24.00
CA LYS A 145 -0.45 13.05 -24.81
C LYS A 145 -0.25 12.02 -25.94
N ALA A 146 0.92 12.00 -26.59
CA ALA A 146 1.20 11.11 -27.71
C ALA A 146 1.36 9.66 -27.22
N GLN A 147 2.15 9.46 -26.16
CA GLN A 147 2.33 8.16 -25.51
C GLN A 147 1.01 7.61 -24.94
N SER A 148 0.20 8.49 -24.34
CA SER A 148 -1.13 8.11 -23.86
C SER A 148 -2.01 7.66 -25.02
N ALA A 149 -2.04 8.40 -26.13
CA ALA A 149 -2.84 8.08 -27.31
C ALA A 149 -2.47 6.75 -27.97
N ALA A 150 -1.18 6.36 -27.95
CA ALA A 150 -0.73 5.09 -28.53
C ALA A 150 -1.39 3.86 -27.88
N GLY A 151 -1.82 3.95 -26.61
CA GLY A 151 -2.56 2.87 -25.94
C GLY A 151 -1.76 1.60 -25.65
N THR A 152 -0.44 1.64 -25.83
CA THR A 152 0.48 0.51 -25.62
C THR A 152 1.15 0.50 -24.25
N ALA A 153 0.86 1.49 -23.40
CA ALA A 153 1.43 1.64 -22.07
C ALA A 153 0.35 2.04 -21.05
N PHE A 154 0.61 1.74 -19.78
CA PHE A 154 -0.24 2.18 -18.69
C PHE A 154 -0.13 3.69 -18.49
N ARG A 155 -1.28 4.37 -18.45
CA ARG A 155 -1.40 5.84 -18.42
C ARG A 155 -1.29 6.45 -17.01
N GLY A 156 -1.06 5.63 -15.98
CA GLY A 156 -0.88 6.11 -14.62
C GLY A 156 0.48 6.79 -14.40
N VAL A 157 0.87 6.89 -13.15
CA VAL A 157 2.10 7.55 -12.69
C VAL A 157 3.32 6.80 -13.22
N GLN A 158 4.16 7.48 -13.99
CA GLN A 158 5.42 6.96 -14.51
C GLN A 158 6.58 7.27 -13.58
N SER A 159 6.54 8.41 -12.89
CA SER A 159 7.56 8.77 -11.92
C SER A 159 7.01 9.66 -10.81
N ILE A 160 7.67 9.66 -9.65
CA ILE A 160 7.46 10.62 -8.58
C ILE A 160 8.79 11.26 -8.25
N VAL A 161 8.93 12.55 -8.55
CA VAL A 161 10.09 13.35 -8.13
C VAL A 161 9.88 13.77 -6.68
N SER A 162 10.87 13.54 -5.84
CA SER A 162 10.84 13.87 -4.42
C SER A 162 12.15 14.56 -3.99
N PRO A 163 12.20 15.18 -2.79
CA PRO A 163 13.42 15.76 -2.25
C PRO A 163 14.58 14.75 -2.07
N VAL A 164 14.28 13.46 -2.01
CA VAL A 164 15.27 12.39 -1.82
C VAL A 164 15.62 11.67 -3.13
N GLY A 165 15.14 12.17 -4.27
CA GLY A 165 15.36 11.59 -5.58
C GLY A 165 14.06 11.13 -6.26
N THR A 166 14.20 10.46 -7.40
CA THR A 166 13.06 10.06 -8.24
C THR A 166 12.71 8.59 -8.05
N PHE A 167 11.43 8.31 -7.84
CA PHE A 167 10.85 6.97 -7.91
C PHE A 167 10.33 6.74 -9.33
N ARG A 168 10.85 5.76 -10.06
CA ARG A 168 10.39 5.44 -11.43
C ARG A 168 9.61 4.14 -11.43
N TYR A 169 8.49 4.13 -12.13
CA TYR A 169 7.56 3.02 -12.19
C TYR A 169 7.61 2.39 -13.58
N ARG A 170 7.59 1.06 -13.63
CA ARG A 170 7.48 0.30 -14.89
C ARG A 170 6.34 -0.68 -14.80
N TYR A 171 5.62 -0.78 -15.91
CA TYR A 171 4.39 -1.55 -16.01
C TYR A 171 4.41 -2.50 -17.21
N GLY A 172 3.45 -3.41 -17.26
CA GLY A 172 3.30 -4.37 -18.35
C GLY A 172 4.06 -5.66 -18.07
N SER A 173 3.40 -6.61 -17.40
CA SER A 173 3.99 -7.95 -17.22
C SER A 173 3.81 -8.78 -18.49
N PRO A 174 4.73 -9.73 -18.78
CA PRO A 174 4.43 -10.78 -19.75
C PRO A 174 3.24 -11.62 -19.26
N ALA A 175 2.56 -12.27 -20.20
CA ALA A 175 1.54 -13.26 -19.84
C ALA A 175 2.21 -14.46 -19.17
N PRO A 176 1.73 -14.91 -17.99
CA PRO A 176 2.22 -16.13 -17.37
C PRO A 176 2.02 -17.32 -18.30
N LYS A 177 2.91 -18.33 -18.21
CA LYS A 177 2.82 -19.53 -19.04
C LYS A 177 1.46 -20.20 -18.84
N GLY A 178 0.72 -20.39 -19.94
CA GLY A 178 -0.63 -20.98 -19.92
C GLY A 178 -1.76 -20.02 -19.54
N ALA A 179 -1.49 -18.74 -19.31
CA ALA A 179 -2.53 -17.73 -19.12
C ALA A 179 -3.20 -17.39 -20.45
N GLN A 180 -4.52 -17.42 -20.48
CA GLN A 180 -5.32 -16.87 -21.58
C GLN A 180 -5.84 -15.49 -21.17
N VAL A 181 -5.06 -14.45 -21.46
CA VAL A 181 -5.39 -13.07 -21.08
C VAL A 181 -4.99 -12.09 -22.18
N PRO A 182 -5.84 -11.13 -22.55
CA PRO A 182 -5.48 -10.07 -23.47
C PRO A 182 -4.28 -9.24 -22.97
N ALA A 183 -3.31 -8.94 -23.83
CA ALA A 183 -2.09 -8.22 -23.45
C ALA A 183 -2.38 -6.84 -22.82
N ASN A 184 -3.42 -6.14 -23.28
CA ASN A 184 -3.84 -4.86 -22.73
C ASN A 184 -4.24 -4.93 -21.24
N THR A 185 -4.68 -6.09 -20.76
CA THR A 185 -5.08 -6.31 -19.37
C THR A 185 -3.87 -6.29 -18.43
N LEU A 186 -2.71 -6.69 -18.94
CA LEU A 186 -1.44 -6.77 -18.22
C LEU A 186 -0.68 -5.45 -18.20
N LEU A 187 -1.06 -4.49 -19.05
CA LEU A 187 -0.38 -3.18 -19.13
C LEU A 187 -0.34 -2.48 -17.77
N ALA A 188 -1.34 -2.67 -16.91
CA ALA A 188 -1.41 -2.04 -15.60
C ALA A 188 -0.75 -2.84 -14.46
N ASN A 189 -0.12 -3.99 -14.76
CA ASN A 189 0.67 -4.72 -13.76
C ASN A 189 1.95 -3.92 -13.47
N LEU A 190 2.09 -3.40 -12.25
CA LEU A 190 3.32 -2.75 -11.79
C LEU A 190 4.40 -3.81 -11.67
N VAL A 191 5.45 -3.78 -12.50
CA VAL A 191 6.50 -4.81 -12.54
C VAL A 191 7.81 -4.36 -11.91
N LYS A 192 8.12 -3.06 -11.90
CA LYS A 192 9.34 -2.53 -11.29
C LYS A 192 9.11 -1.17 -10.68
N VAL A 193 9.74 -0.92 -9.53
CA VAL A 193 9.94 0.41 -8.98
C VAL A 193 11.43 0.62 -8.76
N GLU A 194 11.98 1.64 -9.40
CA GLU A 194 13.34 2.11 -9.19
C GLU A 194 13.27 3.27 -8.20
N MET A 195 13.92 3.13 -7.06
CA MET A 195 13.94 4.08 -5.95
C MET A 195 15.33 4.72 -5.87
N PRO A 196 15.48 5.88 -5.20
CA PRO A 196 16.80 6.50 -5.05
C PRO A 196 17.85 5.60 -4.38
N THR A 197 17.41 4.68 -3.52
CA THR A 197 18.27 3.82 -2.69
C THR A 197 18.29 2.35 -3.13
N GLY A 198 17.56 1.98 -4.19
CA GLY A 198 17.43 0.58 -4.60
C GLY A 198 16.29 0.35 -5.57
N ALA A 199 15.88 -0.90 -5.76
CA ALA A 199 14.76 -1.19 -6.64
C ALA A 199 13.99 -2.44 -6.17
N ARG A 200 12.71 -2.50 -6.57
CA ARG A 200 11.81 -3.63 -6.36
C ARG A 200 11.31 -4.16 -7.70
N TYR A 201 11.23 -5.48 -7.83
CA TYR A 201 10.47 -6.18 -8.86
C TYR A 201 9.22 -6.81 -8.26
N TYR A 202 8.16 -6.86 -9.05
CA TYR A 202 6.85 -7.33 -8.67
C TYR A 202 6.43 -8.44 -9.63
N HIS A 203 6.03 -9.57 -9.07
CA HIS A 203 5.80 -10.80 -9.81
C HIS A 203 4.32 -11.05 -9.99
N TYR A 204 3.93 -11.53 -11.17
CA TYR A 204 2.56 -11.93 -11.52
C TYR A 204 2.69 -13.26 -12.25
N GLU A 205 2.73 -14.36 -11.50
CA GLU A 205 3.15 -15.67 -12.03
C GLU A 205 1.97 -16.64 -12.22
N SER A 206 0.79 -16.30 -11.70
CA SER A 206 -0.38 -17.17 -11.76
C SER A 206 -1.05 -17.11 -13.13
N SER A 207 -1.18 -18.27 -13.80
CA SER A 207 -1.90 -18.35 -15.08
C SER A 207 -3.41 -18.18 -14.94
N SER A 208 -3.99 -18.60 -13.82
CA SER A 208 -5.42 -18.42 -13.52
C SER A 208 -5.74 -17.00 -13.03
N SER A 209 -4.76 -16.29 -12.50
CA SER A 209 -4.90 -14.93 -11.96
C SER A 209 -3.74 -14.03 -12.41
N PRO A 210 -3.61 -13.73 -13.71
CA PRO A 210 -2.42 -13.12 -14.30
C PRO A 210 -2.21 -11.64 -13.94
N THR A 211 -3.16 -11.02 -13.24
CA THR A 211 -3.10 -9.64 -12.74
C THR A 211 -2.89 -9.56 -11.22
N TYR A 212 -2.74 -10.70 -10.55
CA TYR A 212 -2.56 -10.76 -9.10
C TYR A 212 -1.08 -10.84 -8.75
N LEU A 213 -0.65 -9.99 -7.83
CA LEU A 213 0.72 -9.97 -7.33
C LEU A 213 1.05 -11.30 -6.63
N THR A 214 1.97 -12.09 -7.16
CA THR A 214 2.40 -13.35 -6.55
C THR A 214 3.68 -13.21 -5.73
N GLY A 215 4.38 -12.07 -5.84
CA GLY A 215 5.51 -11.79 -4.96
C GLY A 215 6.23 -10.49 -5.26
N ILE A 216 7.21 -10.19 -4.42
CA ILE A 216 8.09 -9.02 -4.53
C ILE A 216 9.54 -9.48 -4.36
N SER A 217 10.42 -8.98 -5.21
CA SER A 217 11.87 -9.09 -5.05
C SER A 217 12.51 -7.71 -4.87
N GLU A 218 13.59 -7.67 -4.09
CA GLU A 218 14.42 -6.48 -3.89
C GLU A 218 15.82 -6.73 -4.44
N LEU A 219 16.44 -5.66 -4.93
CA LEU A 219 17.86 -5.70 -5.30
C LEU A 219 18.68 -5.62 -4.02
N ALA A 220 19.41 -6.69 -3.70
CA ALA A 220 20.29 -6.76 -2.55
C ALA A 220 21.71 -7.13 -3.01
N SER A 221 22.73 -6.61 -2.34
CA SER A 221 24.10 -7.10 -2.54
C SER A 221 24.25 -8.44 -1.81
N ASP A 222 24.86 -9.43 -2.48
CA ASP A 222 25.29 -10.66 -1.82
C ASP A 222 26.50 -10.40 -0.88
N ALA A 223 26.94 -11.45 -0.19
CA ALA A 223 28.05 -11.36 0.76
C ALA A 223 29.38 -10.92 0.12
N GLN A 224 29.46 -10.95 -1.22
CA GLN A 224 30.61 -10.55 -2.02
C GLN A 224 30.40 -9.17 -2.67
N GLY A 225 29.31 -8.46 -2.33
CA GLY A 225 29.01 -7.12 -2.83
C GLY A 225 28.35 -7.10 -4.21
N LYS A 226 28.05 -8.25 -4.82
CA LYS A 226 27.39 -8.33 -6.13
C LYS A 226 25.88 -8.22 -5.97
N ALA A 227 25.27 -7.29 -6.71
CA ALA A 227 23.83 -7.09 -6.67
C ALA A 227 23.07 -8.27 -7.30
N ALA A 228 22.11 -8.82 -6.57
CA ALA A 228 21.23 -9.89 -6.99
C ALA A 228 19.78 -9.63 -6.54
N TRP A 229 18.81 -10.07 -7.35
CA TRP A 229 17.40 -9.99 -6.99
C TRP A 229 17.05 -11.08 -5.98
N GLN A 230 16.61 -10.68 -4.80
CA GLN A 230 16.16 -11.59 -3.76
C GLN A 230 14.65 -11.47 -3.60
N ARG A 231 13.91 -12.58 -3.70
CA ARG A 231 12.48 -12.61 -3.35
C ARG A 231 12.37 -12.30 -1.88
N VAL A 232 11.62 -11.26 -1.54
CA VAL A 232 11.37 -10.85 -0.14
C VAL A 232 9.96 -11.22 0.30
N SER A 233 9.03 -11.43 -0.63
CA SER A 233 7.67 -11.85 -0.30
C SER A 233 7.03 -12.67 -1.42
N THR A 234 6.12 -13.56 -1.03
CA THR A 234 5.28 -14.36 -1.92
C THR A 234 3.86 -14.40 -1.40
N TYR A 235 2.90 -14.32 -2.32
CA TYR A 235 1.47 -14.27 -2.03
C TYR A 235 0.70 -15.30 -2.85
N GLY A 236 -0.42 -15.75 -2.31
CA GLY A 236 -1.36 -16.65 -2.98
C GLY A 236 -2.81 -16.23 -2.72
N TYR A 237 -3.71 -16.70 -3.60
CA TYR A 237 -5.12 -16.35 -3.59
C TYR A 237 -6.01 -17.58 -3.81
N ASP A 238 -7.20 -17.54 -3.22
CA ASP A 238 -8.28 -18.49 -3.52
C ASP A 238 -8.95 -18.17 -4.87
N ASP A 239 -9.87 -19.02 -5.31
CA ASP A 239 -10.57 -18.88 -6.60
C ASP A 239 -11.44 -17.60 -6.67
N ASN A 240 -11.73 -16.98 -5.52
CA ASN A 240 -12.44 -15.70 -5.43
C ASN A 240 -11.46 -14.49 -5.38
N GLY A 241 -10.17 -14.72 -5.53
CA GLY A 241 -9.14 -13.68 -5.47
C GLY A 241 -8.86 -13.16 -4.06
N ARG A 242 -9.31 -13.86 -3.02
CA ARG A 242 -9.05 -13.50 -1.61
C ARG A 242 -7.70 -14.08 -1.21
N GLY A 243 -6.86 -13.26 -0.57
CA GLY A 243 -5.54 -13.71 -0.11
C GLY A 243 -5.65 -14.91 0.82
N ASN A 244 -4.86 -15.94 0.56
CA ASN A 244 -4.84 -17.18 1.33
C ASN A 244 -3.43 -17.69 1.66
N LEU A 245 -2.39 -16.99 1.19
CA LEU A 245 -0.99 -17.23 1.51
C LEU A 245 -0.23 -15.90 1.52
N SER A 246 0.62 -15.70 2.52
CA SER A 246 1.60 -14.60 2.57
C SER A 246 2.84 -15.07 3.32
N VAL A 247 3.98 -15.11 2.63
CA VAL A 247 5.23 -15.64 3.18
C VAL A 247 6.43 -14.79 2.76
N LYS A 248 7.47 -14.76 3.59
CA LYS A 248 8.74 -14.12 3.23
C LYS A 248 9.54 -15.03 2.32
N GLY A 249 10.22 -14.45 1.35
CA GLY A 249 11.10 -15.22 0.47
C GLY A 249 10.36 -15.95 -0.65
N TYR A 250 11.09 -16.88 -1.29
CA TYR A 250 10.48 -17.88 -2.17
C TYR A 250 9.69 -18.89 -1.34
N PRO A 251 8.51 -19.35 -1.80
CA PRO A 251 7.81 -20.42 -1.12
C PRO A 251 8.62 -21.70 -1.31
N ALA A 252 8.94 -22.40 -0.23
CA ALA A 252 9.77 -23.60 -0.34
C ALA A 252 9.09 -24.71 -1.16
N ARG A 253 7.89 -25.15 -0.76
CA ARG A 253 6.95 -25.94 -1.58
C ARG A 253 5.51 -25.72 -1.15
N MET A 254 4.60 -25.60 -2.12
CA MET A 254 3.16 -25.55 -1.86
C MET A 254 2.57 -26.96 -1.81
N ALA A 255 1.63 -27.19 -0.89
CA ALA A 255 0.88 -28.43 -0.75
C ALA A 255 -0.02 -28.65 -1.97
N ARG A 256 -0.14 -29.92 -2.37
CA ARG A 256 -0.90 -30.36 -3.52
C ARG A 256 -1.85 -31.49 -3.13
N ASP A 257 -2.97 -31.62 -3.82
CA ASP A 257 -3.84 -32.79 -3.71
C ASP A 257 -3.21 -34.02 -4.38
N ALA A 258 -3.88 -35.18 -4.27
CA ALA A 258 -3.44 -36.42 -4.89
C ALA A 258 -3.33 -36.33 -6.44
N GLY A 259 -4.02 -35.35 -7.06
CA GLY A 259 -3.94 -35.06 -8.50
C GLY A 259 -2.83 -34.07 -8.88
N GLY A 260 -2.00 -33.63 -7.92
CA GLY A 260 -0.90 -32.70 -8.17
C GLY A 260 -1.32 -31.23 -8.29
N LYS A 261 -2.59 -30.91 -8.09
CA LYS A 261 -3.08 -29.51 -8.08
C LYS A 261 -2.76 -28.87 -6.74
N VAL A 262 -2.33 -27.60 -6.74
CA VAL A 262 -2.08 -26.85 -5.50
C VAL A 262 -3.37 -26.76 -4.68
N LEU A 263 -3.31 -27.07 -3.39
CA LEU A 263 -4.45 -26.98 -2.49
C LEU A 263 -4.95 -25.53 -2.39
N GLN A 264 -6.27 -25.38 -2.22
CA GLN A 264 -6.91 -24.10 -1.93
C GLN A 264 -7.60 -24.20 -0.56
N PRO A 265 -7.20 -23.40 0.46
CA PRO A 265 -6.21 -22.34 0.38
C PRO A 265 -4.79 -22.84 0.10
N ALA A 266 -3.98 -22.01 -0.57
CA ALA A 266 -2.58 -22.28 -0.83
C ALA A 266 -1.82 -22.48 0.49
N LEU A 267 -1.45 -23.72 0.78
CA LEU A 267 -0.70 -24.08 1.99
C LEU A 267 0.72 -24.47 1.63
N LEU A 268 1.64 -24.29 2.57
CA LEU A 268 3.00 -24.83 2.42
C LEU A 268 3.06 -26.27 2.92
N VAL A 269 3.95 -27.07 2.33
CA VAL A 269 4.26 -28.41 2.84
C VAL A 269 5.04 -28.26 4.15
N ALA A 270 4.57 -28.91 5.22
CA ALA A 270 5.26 -28.91 6.51
C ALA A 270 6.71 -29.39 6.38
N GLY A 271 7.62 -28.79 7.14
CA GLY A 271 9.05 -29.14 7.12
C GLY A 271 9.85 -28.57 5.94
N THR A 272 9.23 -27.76 5.06
CA THR A 272 9.94 -27.18 3.90
C THR A 272 10.57 -25.82 4.16
N GLY A 273 10.37 -25.18 5.32
CA GLY A 273 11.24 -24.09 5.80
C GLY A 273 10.76 -22.65 5.59
N VAL A 274 9.47 -22.37 5.70
CA VAL A 274 8.98 -20.98 5.82
C VAL A 274 8.40 -20.76 7.22
N GLN A 275 9.14 -20.08 8.08
CA GLN A 275 8.60 -19.50 9.31
C GLN A 275 8.18 -18.06 9.03
N GLN A 276 7.14 -17.58 9.70
CA GLN A 276 6.78 -16.16 9.71
C GLN A 276 7.98 -15.38 10.28
N ILE A 277 8.69 -14.63 9.43
CA ILE A 277 9.82 -13.81 9.86
C ILE A 277 9.33 -12.37 9.98
N THR A 278 9.41 -11.79 11.17
CA THR A 278 9.23 -10.35 11.38
C THR A 278 10.38 -9.61 10.69
N LEU A 279 10.06 -8.76 9.73
CA LEU A 279 11.01 -7.89 9.07
C LEU A 279 10.78 -6.45 9.50
N GLU A 280 11.85 -5.78 9.91
CA GLU A 280 11.88 -4.32 9.95
C GLU A 280 12.02 -3.80 8.52
N HIS A 281 11.07 -3.00 8.07
CA HIS A 281 11.07 -2.46 6.72
C HIS A 281 11.93 -1.19 6.68
N GLY A 282 13.04 -1.23 5.93
CA GLY A 282 13.82 -0.05 5.59
C GLY A 282 13.03 0.96 4.73
N THR A 283 13.55 2.18 4.62
CA THR A 283 12.86 3.34 4.01
C THR A 283 12.38 3.07 2.58
N GLY A 284 11.06 3.26 2.36
CA GLY A 284 10.35 2.96 1.10
C GLY A 284 9.18 1.97 1.27
N MET A 285 8.40 2.12 2.35
CA MET A 285 7.37 1.14 2.76
C MET A 285 6.35 0.85 1.65
N THR A 286 6.12 -0.44 1.40
CA THR A 286 4.98 -0.95 0.64
C THR A 286 4.21 -1.81 1.62
N THR A 287 3.05 -1.33 2.06
CA THR A 287 2.22 -2.00 3.07
C THR A 287 1.19 -2.85 2.34
N LEU A 288 1.05 -4.12 2.72
CA LEU A 288 0.06 -5.00 2.12
C LEU A 288 -1.06 -5.24 3.14
N THR A 289 -2.25 -4.73 2.84
CA THR A 289 -3.44 -4.92 3.69
C THR A 289 -4.22 -6.10 3.14
N VAL A 290 -4.21 -7.22 3.86
CA VAL A 290 -5.07 -8.37 3.53
C VAL A 290 -6.46 -8.11 4.09
N SER A 291 -7.40 -7.76 3.22
CA SER A 291 -8.79 -7.52 3.62
C SER A 291 -9.53 -8.83 3.92
N ARG A 292 -9.32 -9.38 5.12
CA ARG A 292 -10.31 -10.17 5.87
C ARG A 292 -10.12 -9.86 7.35
N ARG A 293 -11.18 -9.32 7.99
CA ARG A 293 -11.28 -8.96 9.42
C ARG A 293 -10.24 -9.64 10.34
N VAL A 294 -9.10 -8.99 10.55
CA VAL A 294 -8.31 -9.02 11.79
C VAL A 294 -7.52 -7.70 11.82
N GLN A 295 -7.82 -6.83 12.78
CA GLN A 295 -6.99 -5.68 13.12
C GLN A 295 -5.70 -6.18 13.78
N PHE A 296 -4.55 -5.71 13.30
CA PHE A 296 -3.35 -5.65 14.14
C PHE A 296 -2.96 -4.19 14.26
N THR A 297 -3.14 -3.66 15.47
CA THR A 297 -2.60 -2.37 15.90
C THR A 297 -1.12 -2.58 16.21
N LEU A 298 -0.25 -1.69 15.71
CA LEU A 298 1.12 -1.55 16.22
C LEU A 298 1.33 -0.10 16.70
N PRO A 299 2.02 0.07 17.84
CA PRO A 299 2.00 1.33 18.59
C PRO A 299 2.76 2.45 17.89
N SER A 300 2.21 3.66 17.98
CA SER A 300 2.94 4.90 17.77
C SER A 300 3.94 5.09 18.92
N SER A 301 5.24 5.02 18.64
CA SER A 301 6.28 5.41 19.60
C SER A 301 6.82 6.78 19.26
N SER A 302 6.68 7.70 20.21
CA SER A 302 7.42 8.95 20.31
C SER A 302 8.28 8.94 21.57
N ALA A 303 9.55 9.36 21.42
CA ALA A 303 10.56 9.73 22.43
C ALA A 303 11.67 8.68 22.75
N PRO A 304 12.84 9.08 23.30
CA PRO A 304 14.12 9.00 22.61
C PRO A 304 15.11 7.98 23.22
N ILE A 305 16.09 7.57 22.39
CA ILE A 305 17.16 6.64 22.74
C ILE A 305 18.15 7.30 23.71
N ARG A 306 18.24 6.80 24.95
CA ARG A 306 19.43 6.95 25.81
C ARG A 306 20.25 5.66 25.77
N ARG A 307 21.52 5.76 25.35
CA ARG A 307 22.51 4.68 25.47
C ARG A 307 22.94 4.54 26.94
N ARG A 308 22.99 3.32 27.47
CA ARG A 308 23.85 2.92 28.59
C ARG A 308 24.70 1.73 28.14
N PRO A 309 26.00 1.69 28.45
CA PRO A 309 26.85 0.52 28.19
C PRO A 309 26.65 -0.54 29.28
N GLN A 310 26.51 -1.81 28.88
CA GLN A 310 26.61 -2.94 29.81
C GLN A 310 28.06 -3.45 29.81
N THR A 311 28.75 -3.26 30.95
CA THR A 311 29.87 -4.09 31.37
C THR A 311 29.35 -5.21 32.24
N GLY A 312 29.78 -6.45 31.98
CA GLY A 312 29.38 -7.62 32.76
C GLY A 312 30.25 -8.83 32.42
N THR A 313 31.33 -8.98 33.18
CA THR A 313 32.37 -10.01 33.07
C THR A 313 31.86 -11.38 33.56
N LEU A 314 32.16 -12.44 32.80
CA LEU A 314 31.96 -13.84 33.18
C LEU A 314 32.96 -14.28 34.27
N ARG A 315 32.48 -15.01 35.30
CA ARG A 315 33.31 -15.86 36.17
C ARG A 315 32.67 -17.26 36.30
N PRO A 316 33.47 -18.35 36.33
CA PRO A 316 32.97 -19.72 36.38
C PRO A 316 32.81 -20.22 37.82
N ARG A 317 31.87 -21.15 38.06
CA ARG A 317 31.81 -21.96 39.29
C ARG A 317 32.09 -23.42 38.97
N ARG A 318 33.04 -24.01 39.72
CA ARG A 318 33.41 -25.44 39.77
C ARG A 318 32.51 -26.21 40.75
N ASN A 319 32.38 -27.51 40.47
CA ASN A 319 31.71 -28.57 41.23
C ASN A 319 32.19 -28.73 42.69
N ALA A 320 31.29 -29.22 43.56
CA ALA A 320 31.49 -30.39 44.42
C ALA A 320 30.25 -30.65 45.32
N LEU A 321 29.80 -31.91 45.38
CA LEU A 321 29.00 -32.49 46.48
C LEU A 321 29.73 -33.76 46.91
N PRO A 322 29.91 -34.04 48.21
CA PRO A 322 30.50 -35.28 48.69
C PRO A 322 29.46 -36.31 49.15
N SER A 323 29.93 -37.56 49.15
CA SER A 323 29.41 -38.81 49.73
C SER A 323 28.28 -39.52 48.98
#